data_AF-T1A7C8-F1
#
_entry.id   AF-T1A7C8-F1
#
_cell.length_a   1.000
_cell.length_b   1.000
_cell.length_c   1.000
_cell.angle_alpha   90.00
_cell.angle_beta   90.00
_cell.angle_gamma   90.00
#
_symmetry.space_group_name_H-M   'P 1'
#
loop_
_entity.id
_entity.type
_entity.pdbx_description
1 polymer ?
#
loop_
_entity_poly.entity_id
_entity_poly.type
_entity_poly.pdbx_seq_one_letter_code
_entity_poly.pdbx_strand_id
1 'polypeptide(L)'
;LKRFYPLGPIGAHLLGYVGPIHPGELRRNPGHLYDAESDVGQDGFERSYENLLYGIPGVREVEVNVQGRLVRVVHTEPPVPGDSIYLTIDARLQAIAHEMLGQNAGAVVALNPHTGGILALASTPSFNPNRFVNGIREATYRKLSDNPLQPLFNRALQGEYAPASTIKPFLALAVLADHVITTRTTLYCPGTFVLPGTTHVYHDWQPWGHGNTNLRKALVQSVDVFFYHMAVDLGIHRMDRFLRPFGFGRKPD
;
A
#
# COMPACT_ATOMS: atom_id res chain seq x y z
N LEU A 1 -7.80 25.21 -15.46
CA LEU A 1 -6.47 24.85 -14.91
C LEU A 1 -6.46 23.33 -14.81
N LYS A 2 -5.40 22.62 -15.25
CA LYS A 2 -5.37 21.15 -15.16
C LYS A 2 -4.57 20.70 -13.94
N ARG A 3 -4.86 19.50 -13.43
CA ARG A 3 -4.17 18.91 -12.27
C ARG A 3 -2.67 18.78 -12.57
N PHE A 4 -1.83 19.03 -11.58
CA PHE A 4 -0.38 18.97 -11.70
C PHE A 4 0.21 18.35 -10.44
N TYR A 5 1.15 17.42 -10.62
CA TYR A 5 1.83 16.70 -9.54
C TYR A 5 3.30 17.13 -9.48
N PRO A 6 3.69 18.06 -8.58
CA PRO A 6 5.05 18.59 -8.50
C PRO A 6 6.09 17.54 -8.11
N LEU A 7 5.70 16.57 -7.27
CA LEU A 7 6.57 15.47 -6.85
C LEU A 7 6.74 14.38 -7.91
N GLY A 8 5.97 14.44 -9.00
CA GLY A 8 6.06 13.49 -10.11
C GLY A 8 6.04 12.03 -9.62
N PRO A 9 7.00 11.18 -10.03
CA PRO A 9 7.05 9.78 -9.61
C PRO A 9 7.15 9.52 -8.11
N ILE A 10 7.70 10.44 -7.32
CA ILE A 10 7.89 10.25 -5.88
C ILE A 10 6.55 10.18 -5.13
N GLY A 11 5.52 10.86 -5.66
CA GLY A 11 4.18 10.88 -5.08
C GLY A 11 3.17 10.00 -5.80
N ALA A 12 3.56 9.25 -6.84
CA ALA A 12 2.61 8.67 -7.79
C ALA A 12 1.70 7.60 -7.16
N HIS A 13 2.26 6.60 -6.49
CA HIS A 13 1.48 5.53 -5.84
C HIS A 13 0.76 5.99 -4.58
N LEU A 14 1.21 7.11 -4.00
CA LEU A 14 0.59 7.73 -2.84
C LEU A 14 -0.63 8.53 -3.30
N LEU A 15 -0.40 9.61 -4.04
CA LEU A 15 -1.45 10.54 -4.47
C LEU A 15 -2.37 9.91 -5.51
N GLY A 16 -1.82 9.03 -6.36
CA GLY A 16 -2.49 8.58 -7.56
C GLY A 16 -2.48 9.65 -8.63
N TYR A 17 -3.52 9.65 -9.45
CA TYR A 17 -3.74 10.67 -10.45
C TYR A 17 -5.21 10.79 -10.83
N VAL A 18 -5.58 11.94 -11.38
CA VAL A 18 -6.82 12.15 -12.11
C VAL A 18 -6.63 11.88 -13.59
N GLY A 19 -7.69 11.46 -14.26
CA GLY A 19 -7.75 11.30 -15.71
C GLY A 19 -9.18 11.20 -16.22
N PRO A 20 -9.38 11.13 -17.54
CA PRO A 20 -10.69 11.18 -18.16
C PRO A 20 -11.63 10.12 -17.59
N ILE A 21 -12.87 10.51 -17.29
CA ILE A 21 -13.87 9.57 -16.75
C ILE A 21 -14.14 8.43 -17.72
N HIS A 22 -14.12 7.20 -17.22
CA HIS A 22 -14.48 6.04 -18.04
C HIS A 22 -16.00 5.99 -18.27
N PRO A 23 -16.48 5.55 -19.46
CA PRO A 23 -17.92 5.46 -19.74
C PRO A 23 -18.72 4.62 -18.73
N GLY A 24 -18.08 3.63 -18.09
CA GLY A 24 -18.72 2.83 -17.03
C GLY A 24 -18.91 3.56 -15.71
N GLU A 25 -18.06 4.54 -15.40
CA GLU A 25 -18.20 5.42 -14.23
C GLU A 25 -19.22 6.51 -14.51
N LEU A 26 -19.20 7.10 -15.72
CA LEU A 26 -20.20 8.07 -16.14
C LEU A 26 -21.63 7.52 -16.09
N ARG A 27 -21.84 6.23 -16.38
CA ARG A 27 -23.16 5.58 -16.23
C ARG A 27 -23.61 5.41 -14.78
N ARG A 28 -22.68 5.37 -13.84
CA ARG A 28 -22.94 5.20 -12.39
C ARG A 28 -22.98 6.54 -11.65
N ASN A 29 -22.78 7.65 -12.36
CA ASN A 29 -22.75 9.04 -11.90
C ASN A 29 -24.06 9.46 -11.21
N PRO A 30 -24.14 9.32 -9.87
CA PRO A 30 -25.35 9.67 -9.14
C PRO A 30 -25.52 11.20 -9.18
N GLY A 31 -26.70 11.68 -9.53
CA GLY A 31 -26.98 13.13 -9.52
C GLY A 31 -26.35 13.94 -10.65
N HIS A 32 -25.83 13.29 -11.71
CA HIS A 32 -25.24 13.97 -12.87
C HIS A 32 -24.08 14.93 -12.52
N LEU A 33 -23.30 14.61 -11.49
CA LEU A 33 -22.13 15.39 -11.05
C LEU A 33 -21.06 15.47 -12.12
N TYR A 34 -20.85 14.40 -12.87
CA TYR A 34 -19.85 14.31 -13.92
C TYR A 34 -20.45 14.41 -15.34
N ASP A 35 -19.65 14.86 -16.29
CA ASP A 35 -19.94 14.79 -17.72
C ASP A 35 -18.85 14.00 -18.48
N ALA A 36 -18.99 13.84 -19.79
CA ALA A 36 -18.04 13.08 -20.60
C ALA A 36 -16.66 13.74 -20.74
N GLU A 37 -16.52 15.01 -20.34
CA GLU A 37 -15.27 15.77 -20.38
C GLU A 37 -14.60 15.85 -18.99
N SER A 38 -15.24 15.28 -17.97
CA SER A 38 -14.76 15.31 -16.59
C SER A 38 -13.52 14.45 -16.39
N ASP A 39 -12.55 14.99 -15.65
CA ASP A 39 -11.43 14.25 -15.09
C ASP A 39 -11.78 13.82 -13.66
N VAL A 40 -11.57 12.53 -13.34
CA VAL A 40 -11.85 11.95 -12.01
C VAL A 40 -10.62 11.23 -11.46
N GLY A 41 -10.54 11.08 -10.15
CA GLY A 41 -9.51 10.31 -9.46
C GLY A 41 -9.50 8.83 -9.89
N GLN A 42 -8.39 8.41 -10.51
CA GLN A 42 -8.22 7.06 -11.06
C GLN A 42 -7.54 6.10 -10.08
N ASP A 43 -6.69 6.63 -9.20
CA ASP A 43 -5.91 5.85 -8.24
C ASP A 43 -5.59 6.67 -6.97
N GLY A 44 -5.04 6.01 -5.95
CA GLY A 44 -4.48 6.64 -4.75
C GLY A 44 -5.46 7.52 -3.97
N PHE A 45 -4.93 8.60 -3.37
CA PHE A 45 -5.74 9.60 -2.66
C PHE A 45 -6.75 10.30 -3.57
N GLU A 46 -6.40 10.60 -4.83
CA GLU A 46 -7.32 11.25 -5.78
C GLU A 46 -8.60 10.44 -5.91
N ARG A 47 -8.51 9.11 -6.08
CA ARG A 47 -9.68 8.23 -6.17
C ARG A 47 -10.37 8.03 -4.83
N SER A 48 -9.59 7.81 -3.76
CA SER A 48 -10.15 7.44 -2.45
C SER A 48 -10.94 8.59 -1.82
N TYR A 49 -10.58 9.84 -2.13
CA TYR A 49 -11.22 11.04 -1.62
C TYR A 49 -11.85 11.90 -2.72
N GLU A 50 -12.16 11.32 -3.88
CA GLU A 50 -12.81 11.98 -5.01
C GLU A 50 -14.04 12.79 -4.56
N ASN A 51 -14.90 12.21 -3.72
CA ASN A 51 -16.12 12.86 -3.22
C ASN A 51 -15.85 14.15 -2.42
N LEU A 52 -14.68 14.28 -1.79
CA LEU A 52 -14.28 15.49 -1.09
C LEU A 52 -13.56 16.46 -2.04
N LEU A 53 -12.72 15.93 -2.93
CA LEU A 53 -11.83 16.70 -3.79
C LEU A 53 -12.52 17.34 -5.01
N TYR A 54 -13.59 16.71 -5.52
CA TYR A 54 -14.24 17.16 -6.76
C TYR A 54 -15.01 18.47 -6.57
N GLY A 55 -15.75 18.59 -5.45
CA GLY A 55 -16.66 19.70 -5.19
C GLY A 55 -17.99 19.57 -5.94
N ILE A 56 -18.66 20.70 -6.18
CA ILE A 56 -19.96 20.76 -6.85
C ILE A 56 -19.83 21.64 -8.10
N PRO A 57 -20.11 21.12 -9.31
CA PRO A 57 -20.12 21.92 -10.52
C PRO A 57 -21.14 23.05 -10.44
N GLY A 58 -20.77 24.21 -10.99
CA GLY A 58 -21.68 25.33 -11.18
C GLY A 58 -22.55 25.14 -12.41
N VAL A 59 -23.65 25.88 -12.51
CA VAL A 59 -24.57 25.83 -13.64
C VAL A 59 -24.54 27.16 -14.39
N ARG A 60 -24.56 27.11 -15.72
CA ARG A 60 -24.71 28.31 -16.55
C ARG A 60 -25.83 28.10 -17.55
N GLU A 61 -26.93 28.81 -17.35
CA GLU A 61 -28.05 28.81 -18.28
C GLU A 61 -27.77 29.84 -19.38
N VAL A 62 -27.84 29.41 -20.63
CA VAL A 62 -27.54 30.23 -21.79
C VAL A 62 -28.68 30.20 -22.80
N GLU A 63 -29.02 31.37 -23.32
CA GLU A 63 -29.97 31.51 -24.42
C GLU A 63 -29.20 31.36 -25.74
N VAL A 64 -29.65 30.44 -26.60
CA VAL A 64 -29.06 30.20 -27.93
C VAL A 64 -30.09 30.48 -29.02
N ASN A 65 -29.62 30.96 -30.17
CA ASN A 65 -30.48 31.16 -31.33
C ASN A 65 -30.74 29.83 -32.08
N VAL A 66 -31.57 29.86 -33.13
CA VAL A 66 -31.90 28.69 -33.96
C VAL A 66 -30.70 28.02 -34.65
N GLN A 67 -29.54 28.68 -34.69
CA GLN A 67 -28.28 28.17 -35.23
C GLN A 67 -27.34 27.65 -34.13
N GLY A 68 -27.79 27.64 -32.86
CA GLY A 68 -26.99 27.21 -31.70
C GLY A 68 -25.96 28.24 -31.22
N ARG A 69 -26.01 29.49 -31.70
CA ARG A 69 -25.06 30.53 -31.26
C ARG A 69 -25.53 31.15 -29.95
N LEU A 70 -24.58 31.33 -29.03
CA LEU A 70 -24.78 32.00 -27.75
C LEU A 70 -25.31 33.43 -27.95
N VAL A 71 -26.49 33.72 -27.43
CA VAL A 71 -27.11 35.06 -27.43
C VAL A 71 -26.77 35.79 -26.14
N ARG A 72 -27.09 35.19 -25.00
CA ARG A 72 -26.76 35.73 -23.66
C ARG A 72 -26.78 34.65 -22.60
N VAL A 73 -26.28 34.99 -21.41
CA VAL A 73 -26.35 34.17 -20.20
C VAL A 73 -27.57 34.60 -19.40
N VAL A 74 -28.44 33.66 -19.07
CA VAL A 74 -29.70 33.91 -18.33
C VAL A 74 -29.44 33.85 -16.83
N HIS A 75 -28.71 32.82 -16.39
CA HIS A 75 -28.45 32.55 -14.99
C HIS A 75 -27.07 31.90 -14.84
N THR A 76 -26.41 32.15 -13.73
CA THR A 76 -25.12 31.52 -13.41
C THR A 76 -25.07 31.20 -11.93
N GLU A 77 -24.90 29.92 -11.62
CA GLU A 77 -24.61 29.43 -10.28
C GLU A 77 -23.11 29.09 -10.23
N PRO A 78 -22.33 29.74 -9.37
CA PRO A 78 -20.90 29.47 -9.28
C PRO A 78 -20.65 28.05 -8.73
N PRO A 79 -19.57 27.37 -9.17
CA PRO A 79 -19.19 26.09 -8.60
C PRO A 79 -18.74 26.23 -7.14
N VAL A 80 -18.90 25.15 -6.37
CA VAL A 80 -18.31 25.01 -5.04
C VAL A 80 -17.02 24.20 -5.18
N PRO A 81 -15.85 24.76 -4.84
CA PRO A 81 -14.60 24.00 -4.90
C PRO A 81 -14.63 22.84 -3.88
N GLY A 82 -13.98 21.73 -4.24
CA GLY A 82 -13.76 20.64 -3.30
C GLY A 82 -12.86 21.04 -2.13
N ASP A 83 -12.83 20.18 -1.12
CA ASP A 83 -12.08 20.39 0.11
C ASP A 83 -10.56 20.27 -0.10
N SER A 84 -9.81 20.94 0.77
CA SER A 84 -8.36 20.76 0.87
C SER A 84 -8.04 19.64 1.88
N ILE A 85 -7.30 18.64 1.43
CA ILE A 85 -6.89 17.51 2.26
C ILE A 85 -5.43 17.69 2.71
N TYR A 86 -5.19 17.58 4.02
CA TYR A 86 -3.87 17.59 4.62
C TYR A 86 -3.44 16.16 4.96
N LEU A 87 -2.35 15.70 4.34
CA LEU A 87 -1.81 14.36 4.56
C LEU A 87 -0.79 14.35 5.70
N THR A 88 -0.61 13.20 6.34
CA THR A 88 0.44 12.96 7.35
C THR A 88 1.84 12.79 6.74
N ILE A 89 1.94 12.78 5.42
CA ILE A 89 3.16 12.48 4.67
C ILE A 89 4.16 13.64 4.78
N ASP A 90 5.39 13.36 5.17
CA ASP A 90 6.51 14.30 5.02
C ASP A 90 7.12 14.12 3.62
N ALA A 91 6.98 15.14 2.77
CA ALA A 91 7.46 15.10 1.39
C ALA A 91 8.97 14.86 1.26
N ARG A 92 9.78 15.30 2.24
CA ARG A 92 11.23 15.06 2.26
C ARG A 92 11.52 13.61 2.62
N LEU A 93 10.81 13.05 3.60
CA LEU A 93 10.96 11.64 3.96
C LEU A 93 10.51 10.73 2.82
N GLN A 94 9.43 11.07 2.13
CA GLN A 94 8.97 10.37 0.93
C GLN A 94 10.06 10.37 -0.17
N ALA A 95 10.70 11.52 -0.41
CA ALA A 95 11.79 11.62 -1.38
C ALA A 95 12.99 10.76 -0.99
N ILE A 96 13.42 10.80 0.29
CA ILE A 96 14.50 9.95 0.81
C ILE A 96 14.15 8.47 0.64
N ALA A 97 12.92 8.06 0.96
CA ALA A 97 12.49 6.67 0.81
C ALA A 97 12.59 6.19 -0.65
N HIS A 98 12.16 7.02 -1.61
CA HIS A 98 12.32 6.74 -3.03
C HIS A 98 13.79 6.68 -3.47
N GLU A 99 14.63 7.60 -2.98
CA GLU A 99 16.06 7.63 -3.28
C GLU A 99 16.78 6.37 -2.77
N MET A 100 16.48 5.93 -1.55
CA MET A 100 17.07 4.73 -0.94
C MET A 100 16.64 3.44 -1.64
N LEU A 101 15.41 3.40 -2.18
CA LEU A 101 14.98 2.28 -3.02
C LEU A 101 15.70 2.26 -4.38
N GLY A 102 16.04 3.43 -4.92
CA GLY A 102 16.80 3.56 -6.16
C GLY A 102 16.14 2.84 -7.33
N GLN A 103 16.87 1.91 -7.95
CA GLN A 103 16.38 1.10 -9.09
C GLN A 103 15.76 -0.23 -8.65
N ASN A 104 15.75 -0.54 -7.35
CA ASN A 104 15.23 -1.79 -6.87
C ASN A 104 13.70 -1.78 -6.90
N ALA A 105 13.11 -2.92 -7.26
CA ALA A 105 11.68 -3.12 -7.06
C ALA A 105 11.42 -3.37 -5.57
N GLY A 106 10.70 -2.48 -4.92
CA GLY A 106 10.51 -2.55 -3.47
C GLY A 106 9.51 -1.53 -2.93
N ALA A 107 9.34 -1.54 -1.62
CA ALA A 107 8.45 -0.63 -0.91
C ALA A 107 9.06 -0.21 0.42
N VAL A 108 8.70 1.00 0.86
CA VAL A 108 9.02 1.52 2.19
C VAL A 108 7.76 2.16 2.77
N VAL A 109 7.42 1.77 3.99
CA VAL A 109 6.38 2.42 4.79
C VAL A 109 7.01 2.93 6.07
N ALA A 110 6.90 4.23 6.32
CA ALA A 110 7.28 4.85 7.57
C ALA A 110 6.02 5.35 8.27
N LEU A 111 5.80 4.93 9.51
CA LEU A 111 4.63 5.29 10.31
C LEU A 111 5.05 5.87 11.65
N ASN A 112 4.24 6.79 12.18
CA ASN A 112 4.34 7.22 13.56
C ASN A 112 3.60 6.22 14.46
N PRO A 113 4.28 5.45 15.32
CA PRO A 113 3.63 4.40 16.12
C PRO A 113 2.68 4.95 17.20
N HIS A 114 2.80 6.23 17.56
CA HIS A 114 1.93 6.87 18.54
C HIS A 114 0.59 7.32 17.94
N THR A 115 0.57 7.67 16.66
CA THR A 115 -0.63 8.23 15.99
C THR A 115 -1.20 7.34 14.89
N GLY A 116 -0.43 6.35 14.41
CA GLY A 116 -0.75 5.57 13.22
C GLY A 116 -0.54 6.33 11.90
N GLY A 117 -0.18 7.63 11.95
CA GLY A 117 0.00 8.45 10.77
C GLY A 117 1.13 7.95 9.87
N ILE A 118 0.86 7.81 8.57
CA ILE A 118 1.84 7.41 7.57
C ILE A 118 2.67 8.63 7.17
N LEU A 119 3.98 8.56 7.42
CA LEU A 119 4.94 9.63 7.14
C LEU A 119 5.57 9.49 5.75
N ALA A 120 5.70 8.26 5.26
CA ALA A 120 6.10 7.96 3.89
C ALA A 120 5.53 6.60 3.45
N LEU A 121 5.15 6.50 2.17
CA LEU A 121 4.66 5.30 1.51
C LEU A 121 5.23 5.29 0.08
N ALA A 122 6.42 4.70 -0.06
CA ALA A 122 7.15 4.64 -1.31
C ALA A 122 7.01 3.25 -1.96
N SER A 123 6.90 3.24 -3.29
CA SER A 123 6.88 2.03 -4.11
C SER A 123 7.71 2.27 -5.36
N THR A 124 8.65 1.37 -5.65
CA THR A 124 9.54 1.45 -6.81
C THR A 124 9.52 0.16 -7.62
N PRO A 125 9.79 0.23 -8.94
CA PRO A 125 9.86 1.46 -9.74
C PRO A 125 8.50 2.17 -9.81
N SER A 126 8.51 3.48 -10.10
CA SER A 126 7.31 4.31 -10.18
C SER A 126 7.10 4.90 -11.57
N PHE A 127 6.07 5.72 -11.74
CA PHE A 127 5.66 6.33 -12.99
C PHE A 127 5.37 7.82 -12.81
N ASN A 128 5.39 8.61 -13.88
CA ASN A 128 5.04 10.04 -13.78
C ASN A 128 3.52 10.24 -13.92
N PRO A 129 2.79 10.62 -12.86
CA PRO A 129 1.33 10.77 -12.87
C PRO A 129 0.85 11.89 -13.80
N ASN A 130 1.70 12.90 -14.06
CA ASN A 130 1.39 13.98 -15.01
C ASN A 130 1.19 13.47 -16.45
N ARG A 131 1.65 12.25 -16.78
CA ARG A 131 1.42 11.62 -18.09
C ARG A 131 -0.03 11.16 -18.28
N PHE A 132 -0.79 11.01 -17.20
CA PHE A 132 -2.16 10.49 -17.23
C PHE A 132 -3.23 11.59 -17.24
N VAL A 133 -2.93 12.78 -16.71
CA VAL A 133 -3.87 13.91 -16.58
C VAL A 133 -4.60 14.26 -17.88
N ASN A 134 -3.95 14.10 -19.03
CA ASN A 134 -4.54 14.45 -20.34
C ASN A 134 -4.86 13.22 -21.20
N GLY A 135 -4.93 12.04 -20.58
CA GLY A 135 -4.87 10.78 -21.31
C GLY A 135 -3.43 10.42 -21.67
N ILE A 136 -2.97 9.28 -21.14
CA ILE A 136 -1.65 8.76 -21.45
C ILE A 136 -1.60 8.23 -22.89
N ARG A 137 -0.53 8.56 -23.61
CA ARG A 137 -0.30 7.98 -24.94
C ARG A 137 -0.15 6.47 -24.84
N GLU A 138 -0.82 5.74 -25.72
CA GLU A 138 -0.84 4.28 -25.72
C GLU A 138 0.57 3.66 -25.69
N ALA A 139 1.50 4.14 -26.53
CA ALA A 139 2.88 3.65 -26.54
C ALA A 139 3.62 3.88 -25.21
N THR A 140 3.28 4.92 -24.45
CA THR A 140 3.85 5.18 -23.12
C THR A 140 3.21 4.28 -22.07
N TYR A 141 1.89 4.10 -22.15
CA TYR A 141 1.17 3.19 -21.27
C TYR A 141 1.64 1.74 -21.42
N ARG A 142 1.78 1.24 -22.65
CA ARG A 142 2.32 -0.11 -22.93
C ARG A 142 3.71 -0.31 -22.31
N LYS A 143 4.60 0.69 -22.40
CA LYS A 143 5.92 0.61 -21.75
C LYS A 143 5.85 0.48 -20.23
N LEU A 144 4.81 1.00 -19.58
CA LEU A 144 4.61 0.84 -18.14
C LEU A 144 3.95 -0.51 -17.81
N SER A 145 2.96 -0.91 -18.61
CA SER A 145 2.21 -2.16 -18.44
C SER A 145 3.06 -3.40 -18.70
N ASP A 146 3.89 -3.37 -19.75
CA ASP A 146 4.70 -4.52 -20.19
C ASP A 146 6.05 -4.60 -19.47
N ASN A 147 6.32 -3.67 -18.56
CA ASN A 147 7.57 -3.64 -17.82
C ASN A 147 7.60 -4.79 -16.79
N PRO A 148 8.63 -5.66 -16.80
CA PRO A 148 8.71 -6.80 -15.87
C PRO A 148 8.81 -6.37 -14.40
N LEU A 149 9.28 -5.15 -14.13
CA LEU A 149 9.32 -4.56 -12.79
C LEU A 149 8.00 -3.87 -12.40
N GLN A 150 6.93 -3.97 -13.19
CA GLN A 150 5.56 -3.57 -12.82
C GLN A 150 5.48 -2.19 -12.11
N PRO A 151 5.85 -1.08 -12.77
CA PRO A 151 5.88 0.25 -12.17
C PRO A 151 4.50 0.79 -11.78
N LEU A 152 3.41 0.28 -12.37
CA LEU A 152 2.04 0.65 -12.01
C LEU A 152 1.55 -0.03 -10.72
N PHE A 153 2.28 -1.04 -10.22
CA PHE A 153 1.88 -1.81 -9.05
C PHE A 153 2.33 -1.11 -7.75
N ASN A 154 1.38 -0.86 -6.84
CA ASN A 154 1.68 -0.28 -5.54
C ASN A 154 2.13 -1.38 -4.56
N ARG A 155 3.45 -1.61 -4.49
CA ARG A 155 4.04 -2.66 -3.65
C ARG A 155 3.83 -2.46 -2.16
N ALA A 156 3.67 -1.22 -1.71
CA ALA A 156 3.49 -0.91 -0.29
C ALA A 156 2.12 -1.35 0.24
N LEU A 157 1.09 -1.32 -0.61
CA LEU A 157 -0.29 -1.67 -0.24
C LEU A 157 -0.76 -3.01 -0.79
N GLN A 158 -0.28 -3.39 -1.98
CA GLN A 158 -0.76 -4.55 -2.73
C GLN A 158 0.27 -5.68 -2.78
N GLY A 159 1.52 -5.42 -2.38
CA GLY A 159 2.59 -6.41 -2.39
C GLY A 159 2.36 -7.51 -1.37
N GLU A 160 2.09 -8.72 -1.86
CA GLU A 160 1.95 -9.91 -1.03
C GLU A 160 3.28 -10.68 -1.04
N TYR A 161 4.02 -10.56 0.06
CA TYR A 161 5.31 -11.23 0.27
C TYR A 161 5.24 -12.11 1.50
N ALA A 162 5.99 -13.22 1.49
CA ALA A 162 6.21 -13.97 2.72
C ALA A 162 6.93 -13.05 3.74
N PRO A 163 6.37 -12.80 4.94
CA PRO A 163 7.00 -11.92 5.93
C PRO A 163 8.34 -12.50 6.44
N ALA A 164 8.59 -13.79 6.21
CA ALA A 164 9.78 -14.50 6.65
C ALA A 164 10.05 -14.24 8.14
N SER A 165 11.30 -13.97 8.50
CA SER A 165 11.71 -13.78 9.89
C SER A 165 11.11 -12.54 10.57
N THR A 166 10.50 -11.60 9.84
CA THR A 166 9.88 -10.41 10.46
C THR A 166 8.66 -10.76 11.33
N ILE A 167 8.09 -11.95 11.17
CA ILE A 167 6.98 -12.45 11.98
C ILE A 167 7.43 -12.95 13.37
N LYS A 168 8.72 -13.26 13.56
CA LYS A 168 9.26 -13.92 14.76
C LYS A 168 8.94 -13.18 16.07
N PRO A 169 9.00 -11.83 16.15
CA PRO A 169 8.55 -11.11 17.35
C PRO A 169 7.09 -11.38 17.73
N PHE A 170 6.18 -11.49 16.75
CA PHE A 170 4.78 -11.80 17.01
C PHE A 170 4.60 -13.24 17.48
N LEU A 171 5.31 -14.20 16.88
CA LEU A 171 5.30 -15.59 17.34
C LEU A 171 5.91 -15.74 18.74
N ALA A 172 6.94 -14.96 19.07
CA ALA A 172 7.53 -14.91 20.40
C ALA A 172 6.53 -14.43 21.45
N LEU A 173 5.74 -13.40 21.13
CA LEU A 173 4.65 -12.94 21.99
C LEU A 173 3.58 -14.03 22.13
N ALA A 174 3.23 -14.71 21.03
CA ALA A 174 2.24 -15.78 21.03
C ALA A 174 2.62 -16.88 22.02
N VAL A 175 3.82 -17.47 21.88
CA VAL A 175 4.24 -18.59 22.75
C VAL A 175 4.38 -18.22 24.23
N LEU A 176 4.67 -16.96 24.53
CA LEU A 176 4.70 -16.46 25.91
C LEU A 176 3.29 -16.27 26.48
N ALA A 177 2.40 -15.61 25.71
CA ALA A 177 1.01 -15.35 26.11
C ALA A 177 0.24 -16.66 26.35
N ASP A 178 0.56 -17.67 25.56
CA ASP A 178 -0.09 -18.96 25.58
C ASP A 178 0.67 -19.99 26.44
N HIS A 179 1.63 -19.51 27.25
CA HIS A 179 2.44 -20.24 28.23
C HIS A 179 3.14 -21.50 27.71
N VAL A 180 3.44 -21.54 26.40
CA VAL A 180 4.20 -22.63 25.77
C VAL A 180 5.64 -22.64 26.29
N ILE A 181 6.21 -21.45 26.51
CA ILE A 181 7.53 -21.26 27.10
C ILE A 181 7.53 -20.13 28.13
N THR A 182 8.64 -20.02 28.86
CA THR A 182 8.97 -18.82 29.64
C THR A 182 10.15 -18.10 28.99
N THR A 183 10.45 -16.88 29.45
CA THR A 183 11.66 -16.14 29.01
C THR A 183 12.98 -16.84 29.40
N ARG A 184 12.94 -17.84 30.28
CA ARG A 184 14.09 -18.65 30.72
C ARG A 184 14.23 -19.97 29.96
N THR A 185 13.20 -20.38 29.21
CA THR A 185 13.24 -21.61 28.43
C THR A 185 14.39 -21.53 27.41
N THR A 186 15.15 -22.61 27.32
CA THR A 186 16.30 -22.76 26.42
C THR A 186 16.15 -24.05 25.64
N LEU A 187 16.45 -24.00 24.35
CA LEU A 187 16.46 -25.15 23.43
C LEU A 187 17.82 -25.24 22.75
N TYR A 188 18.28 -26.45 22.44
CA TYR A 188 19.51 -26.64 21.67
C TYR A 188 19.18 -26.58 20.17
N CYS A 189 19.87 -25.70 19.44
CA CYS A 189 19.76 -25.57 18.00
C CYS A 189 20.97 -26.25 17.32
N PRO A 190 20.81 -27.45 16.73
CA PRO A 190 21.88 -28.14 15.99
C PRO A 190 22.02 -27.67 14.53
N GLY A 191 21.16 -26.75 14.05
CA GLY A 191 21.15 -26.28 12.66
C GLY A 191 20.10 -26.96 11.79
N THR A 192 19.41 -27.96 12.33
CA THR A 192 18.30 -28.66 11.68
C THR A 192 17.19 -28.98 12.67
N PHE A 193 15.99 -29.21 12.14
CA PHE A 193 14.80 -29.64 12.86
C PHE A 193 14.06 -30.68 12.03
N VAL A 194 13.60 -31.76 12.65
CA VAL A 194 12.78 -32.78 12.00
C VAL A 194 11.43 -32.80 12.70
N LEU A 195 10.35 -32.62 11.92
CA LEU A 195 9.01 -32.65 12.46
C LEU A 195 8.69 -34.06 12.98
N PRO A 196 8.20 -34.21 14.24
CA PRO A 196 7.86 -35.51 14.79
C PRO A 196 6.91 -36.31 13.89
N GLY A 197 7.24 -37.58 13.65
CA GLY A 197 6.44 -38.46 12.78
C GLY A 197 6.74 -38.31 11.28
N THR A 198 7.74 -37.52 10.90
CA THR A 198 8.17 -37.36 9.50
C THR A 198 9.69 -37.55 9.34
N THR A 199 10.15 -37.66 8.10
CA THR A 199 11.58 -37.70 7.76
C THR A 199 12.10 -36.39 7.14
N HIS A 200 11.23 -35.39 6.97
CA HIS A 200 11.60 -34.13 6.34
C HIS A 200 12.45 -33.26 7.27
N VAL A 201 13.56 -32.74 6.75
CA VAL A 201 14.50 -31.91 7.49
C VAL A 201 14.27 -30.45 7.15
N TYR A 202 13.92 -29.66 8.15
CA TYR A 202 13.91 -28.19 8.09
C TYR A 202 15.27 -27.67 8.54
N HIS A 203 15.86 -26.78 7.76
CA HIS A 203 17.19 -26.25 8.01
C HIS A 203 17.10 -24.88 8.68
N ASP A 204 17.99 -24.65 9.65
CA ASP A 204 18.30 -23.30 10.10
C ASP A 204 19.15 -22.58 9.05
N TRP A 205 19.08 -21.25 8.98
CA TRP A 205 19.98 -20.47 8.13
C TRP A 205 21.45 -20.66 8.51
N GLN A 206 21.76 -21.03 9.76
CA GLN A 206 23.11 -21.38 10.20
C GLN A 206 23.32 -22.91 10.22
N PRO A 207 24.12 -23.49 9.31
CA PRO A 207 24.21 -24.95 9.14
C PRO A 207 24.72 -25.73 10.37
N TRP A 208 25.64 -25.15 11.15
CA TRP A 208 26.15 -25.75 12.39
C TRP A 208 25.32 -25.40 13.62
N GLY A 209 24.21 -24.69 13.42
CA GLY A 209 23.27 -24.29 14.46
C GLY A 209 23.76 -23.20 15.38
N HIS A 210 22.88 -22.80 16.28
CA HIS A 210 23.08 -21.73 17.25
C HIS A 210 23.40 -22.26 18.66
N GLY A 211 23.46 -23.58 18.87
CA GLY A 211 23.66 -24.19 20.18
C GLY A 211 22.52 -23.83 21.16
N ASN A 212 22.83 -23.73 22.45
CA ASN A 212 21.83 -23.35 23.46
C ASN A 212 21.25 -21.95 23.17
N THR A 213 19.94 -21.91 22.96
CA THR A 213 19.19 -20.76 22.45
C THR A 213 17.95 -20.52 23.30
N ASN A 214 17.89 -19.35 23.94
CA ASN A 214 16.69 -18.84 24.60
C ASN A 214 15.95 -17.87 23.67
N LEU A 215 14.76 -17.41 24.08
CA LEU A 215 13.92 -16.54 23.26
C LEU A 215 14.63 -15.25 22.82
N ARG A 216 15.41 -14.63 23.73
CA ARG A 216 16.19 -13.43 23.40
C ARG A 216 17.20 -13.71 22.29
N LYS A 217 17.97 -14.78 22.41
CA LYS A 217 18.96 -15.18 21.40
C LYS A 217 18.27 -15.56 20.08
N ALA A 218 17.13 -16.26 20.15
CA ALA A 218 16.33 -16.63 18.99
C ALA A 218 15.89 -15.41 18.18
N LEU A 219 15.47 -14.33 18.84
CA LEU A 219 15.10 -13.07 18.19
C LEU A 219 16.32 -12.31 17.65
N VAL A 220 17.39 -12.17 18.46
CA VAL A 220 18.60 -11.43 18.07
C VAL A 220 19.32 -12.06 16.89
N GLN A 221 19.39 -13.39 16.83
CA GLN A 221 20.09 -14.15 15.79
C GLN A 221 19.13 -14.75 14.75
N SER A 222 17.84 -14.42 14.84
CA SER A 222 16.81 -14.95 13.93
C SER A 222 16.87 -16.48 13.80
N VAL A 223 16.99 -17.20 14.92
CA VAL A 223 17.21 -18.67 14.92
C VAL A 223 15.94 -19.40 14.47
N ASP A 224 15.96 -20.07 13.33
CA ASP A 224 14.78 -20.70 12.73
C ASP A 224 14.33 -21.93 13.52
N VAL A 225 15.27 -22.79 13.92
CA VAL A 225 14.96 -24.05 14.65
C VAL A 225 14.20 -23.78 15.93
N PHE A 226 14.53 -22.69 16.64
CA PHE A 226 13.78 -22.27 17.81
C PHE A 226 12.30 -22.03 17.46
N PHE A 227 12.03 -21.28 16.38
CA PHE A 227 10.66 -21.00 15.94
C PHE A 227 9.96 -22.20 15.30
N TYR A 228 10.67 -23.19 14.78
CA TYR A 228 10.08 -24.47 14.35
C TYR A 228 9.52 -25.26 15.54
N HIS A 229 10.30 -25.40 16.62
CA HIS A 229 9.79 -25.98 17.86
C HIS A 229 8.56 -25.23 18.38
N MET A 230 8.65 -23.89 18.42
CA MET A 230 7.53 -23.04 18.86
C MET A 230 6.27 -23.20 18.01
N ALA A 231 6.41 -23.32 16.68
CA ALA A 231 5.27 -23.51 15.79
C ALA A 231 4.57 -24.86 16.03
N VAL A 232 5.34 -25.92 16.29
CA VAL A 232 4.80 -27.25 16.60
C VAL A 232 4.09 -27.25 17.95
N ASP A 233 4.73 -26.70 18.99
CA ASP A 233 4.17 -26.68 20.35
C ASP A 233 2.95 -25.76 20.47
N LEU A 234 2.93 -24.64 19.74
CA LEU A 234 1.82 -23.71 19.72
C LEU A 234 0.66 -24.22 18.84
N GLY A 235 0.95 -24.75 17.66
CA GLY A 235 -0.03 -25.23 16.70
C GLY A 235 -0.71 -24.13 15.88
N ILE A 236 -1.13 -24.48 14.66
CA ILE A 236 -1.59 -23.52 13.64
C ILE A 236 -2.79 -22.68 14.06
N HIS A 237 -3.78 -23.26 14.74
CA HIS A 237 -4.99 -22.52 15.14
C HIS A 237 -4.70 -21.45 16.18
N ARG A 238 -3.77 -21.71 17.11
CA ARG A 238 -3.39 -20.75 18.15
C ARG A 238 -2.52 -19.64 17.53
N MET A 239 -1.60 -19.99 16.64
CA MET A 239 -0.83 -19.04 15.84
C MET A 239 -1.73 -18.09 15.05
N ASP A 240 -2.63 -18.62 14.22
CA ASP A 240 -3.54 -17.82 13.38
C ASP A 240 -4.40 -16.88 14.24
N ARG A 241 -5.02 -17.40 15.29
CA ARG A 241 -5.82 -16.60 16.22
C ARG A 241 -5.01 -15.47 16.87
N PHE A 242 -3.76 -15.72 17.23
CA PHE A 242 -2.90 -14.71 17.86
C PHE A 242 -2.42 -13.64 16.87
N LEU A 243 -2.19 -14.01 15.60
CA LEU A 243 -1.70 -13.09 14.58
C LEU A 243 -2.80 -12.19 13.98
N ARG A 244 -4.05 -12.66 13.95
CA ARG A 244 -5.19 -11.91 13.38
C ARG A 244 -5.36 -10.48 13.94
N PRO A 245 -5.29 -10.23 15.26
CA PRO A 245 -5.37 -8.88 15.81
C PRO A 245 -4.23 -7.94 15.38
N PHE A 246 -3.10 -8.48 14.92
CA PHE A 246 -1.99 -7.71 14.35
C PHE A 246 -2.16 -7.42 12.85
N GLY A 247 -3.31 -7.74 12.27
CA GLY A 247 -3.66 -7.43 10.87
C GLY A 247 -3.22 -8.48 9.85
N PHE A 248 -2.51 -9.54 10.25
CA PHE A 248 -2.13 -10.61 9.32
C PHE A 248 -3.36 -11.27 8.69
N GLY A 249 -3.34 -11.43 7.36
CA GLY A 249 -4.44 -12.02 6.59
C GLY A 249 -5.65 -11.09 6.39
N ARG A 250 -5.52 -9.79 6.69
CA ARG A 250 -6.56 -8.78 6.45
C ARG A 250 -5.99 -7.61 5.65
N LYS A 251 -6.88 -6.88 4.99
CA LYS A 251 -6.50 -5.58 4.42
C LYS A 251 -6.21 -4.61 5.57
N PRO A 252 -5.17 -3.77 5.46
CA PRO A 252 -4.98 -2.65 6.37
C PRO A 252 -6.22 -1.75 6.32
N ASP A 253 -6.72 -1.35 7.48
CA ASP A 253 -7.83 -0.39 7.62
C ASP A 253 -7.39 1.05 7.30
#